data_AF-A0A7S2H4P3-F1
#
_entry.id   AF-A0A7S2H4P3-F1
#
_cell.length_a   1.000
_cell.length_b   1.000
_cell.length_c   1.000
_cell.angle_alpha   90.00
_cell.angle_beta   90.00
_cell.angle_gamma   90.00
#
_symmetry.space_group_name_H-M   'P 1'
#
loop_
_entity.id
_entity.type
_entity.pdbx_description
1 polymer ?
#
loop_
_entity_poly.entity_id
_entity_poly.type
_entity_poly.pdbx_seq_one_letter_code
_entity_poly.pdbx_strand_id
1 'polypeptide(L)'
;LSVANRYFEKIDVGSPEAKAAICDVCVDMQYTVGLTGDEFFAELRRKTYTTPTSYLELLNLYASMLGEQRESVSRKISHYSGGVNKLVETNAVVDNMKKELIELQPVLVQAAKDTSKLLEEVAVDQANADEVKQRVSKEELAVGEIAKEAQAIAADAKRDLDEAMPAYYASVDALKSLNKNDVNEVKAYKQPPELVVMTLECICILMGVKPDWGEAKKLMGDSAFLEKLQEYDKDNIAEKKIKAIQKYIKNEQFMPDTVGKVS
;
A
#
# COMPACT_ATOMS: atom_id res chain seq x y z
N LEU A 1 -63.98 55.34 -50.76
CA LEU A 1 -63.05 54.34 -51.32
C LEU A 1 -61.64 54.87 -51.58
N SER A 2 -61.47 55.86 -52.47
CA SER A 2 -60.14 56.32 -52.95
C SER A 2 -59.17 56.76 -51.83
N VAL A 3 -59.66 57.47 -50.80
CA VAL A 3 -58.84 57.93 -49.67
C VAL A 3 -58.35 56.75 -48.80
N ALA A 4 -59.22 55.77 -48.52
CA ALA A 4 -58.86 54.58 -47.73
C ALA A 4 -57.80 53.74 -48.45
N ASN A 5 -58.01 53.50 -49.75
CA ASN A 5 -57.09 52.72 -50.58
C ASN A 5 -55.69 53.34 -50.64
N ARG A 6 -55.62 54.67 -50.80
CA ARG A 6 -54.34 55.41 -50.81
C ARG A 6 -53.66 55.43 -49.44
N TYR A 7 -54.45 55.50 -48.36
CA TYR A 7 -53.93 55.51 -47.00
C TYR A 7 -53.33 54.14 -46.62
N PHE A 8 -54.06 53.05 -46.86
CA PHE A 8 -53.59 51.68 -46.59
C PHE A 8 -52.63 51.13 -47.65
N GLU A 9 -52.21 51.92 -48.64
CA GLU A 9 -51.15 51.54 -49.57
C GLU A 9 -49.79 51.42 -48.88
N LYS A 10 -49.56 52.24 -47.85
CA LYS A 10 -48.29 52.30 -47.12
C LYS A 10 -48.27 51.43 -45.87
N ILE A 11 -49.38 50.78 -45.54
CA ILE A 11 -49.55 50.00 -44.31
C ILE A 11 -49.77 48.55 -44.71
N ASP A 12 -48.96 47.66 -44.14
CA ASP A 12 -49.21 46.23 -44.27
C ASP A 12 -50.45 45.85 -43.44
N VAL A 13 -51.55 45.58 -44.13
CA VAL A 13 -52.81 45.11 -43.54
C VAL A 13 -53.05 43.62 -43.81
N GLY A 14 -52.06 42.90 -44.34
CA GLY A 14 -52.14 41.48 -44.68
C GLY A 14 -52.48 41.27 -46.16
N SER A 15 -53.39 40.33 -46.44
CA SER A 15 -53.76 39.96 -47.80
C SER A 15 -54.43 41.10 -48.58
N PRO A 16 -54.27 41.18 -49.91
CA PRO A 16 -54.95 42.17 -50.76
C PRO A 16 -56.48 42.18 -50.59
N GLU A 17 -57.09 41.03 -50.33
CA GLU A 17 -58.53 40.88 -50.09
C GLU A 17 -58.95 41.52 -48.77
N ALA A 18 -58.19 41.27 -47.69
CA ALA A 18 -58.41 41.91 -46.40
C ALA A 18 -58.25 43.44 -46.49
N LYS A 19 -57.29 43.92 -47.27
CA LYS A 19 -57.11 45.36 -47.54
C LYS A 19 -58.36 45.97 -48.18
N ALA A 20 -58.88 45.33 -49.23
CA ALA A 20 -60.10 45.79 -49.89
C ALA A 20 -61.29 45.82 -48.92
N ALA A 21 -61.48 44.74 -48.15
CA ALA A 21 -62.55 44.66 -47.16
C ALA A 21 -62.45 45.75 -46.07
N ILE A 22 -61.24 46.02 -45.55
CA ILE A 22 -61.03 47.08 -44.56
C ILE A 22 -61.34 48.46 -45.16
N CYS A 23 -60.90 48.71 -46.39
CA CYS A 23 -61.21 49.95 -47.09
C CYS A 23 -62.72 50.16 -47.28
N ASP A 24 -63.46 49.10 -47.62
CA ASP A 24 -64.91 49.15 -47.78
C ASP A 24 -65.61 49.41 -46.45
N VAL A 25 -65.21 48.71 -45.38
CA VAL A 25 -65.76 48.89 -44.03
C VAL A 25 -65.51 50.31 -43.51
N CYS A 26 -64.31 50.86 -43.67
CA CYS A 26 -64.03 52.24 -43.23
C CYS A 26 -64.93 53.25 -43.94
N VAL A 27 -65.20 53.05 -45.24
CA VAL A 27 -66.05 53.94 -46.03
C VAL A 27 -67.52 53.81 -45.60
N ASP A 28 -67.98 52.59 -45.35
CA ASP A 28 -69.32 52.31 -44.86
C ASP A 28 -69.56 52.91 -43.47
N MET A 29 -68.59 52.80 -42.56
CA MET A 29 -68.64 53.44 -41.24
C MET A 29 -68.79 54.96 -41.34
N GLN A 30 -68.00 55.61 -42.21
CA GLN A 30 -68.07 57.05 -42.40
C GLN A 30 -69.43 57.50 -42.93
N TYR A 31 -70.01 56.73 -43.86
CA TYR A 31 -71.33 57.00 -44.42
C TYR A 31 -72.43 56.80 -43.37
N THR A 32 -72.40 55.68 -42.66
CA THR A 32 -73.37 55.31 -41.63
C THR A 32 -73.39 56.32 -40.48
N VAL A 33 -72.23 56.77 -39.99
CA VAL A 33 -72.15 57.80 -38.93
C VAL A 33 -72.77 59.12 -39.39
N GLY A 34 -72.67 59.46 -40.68
CA GLY A 34 -73.36 60.62 -41.25
C GLY A 34 -74.88 60.49 -41.15
N LEU A 35 -75.43 59.35 -41.58
CA LEU A 35 -76.87 59.07 -41.51
C LEU A 35 -77.38 59.07 -40.06
N THR A 36 -76.70 58.35 -39.16
CA THR A 36 -77.06 58.32 -37.74
C THR A 36 -76.94 59.69 -37.09
N GLY A 37 -76.02 60.55 -37.55
CA GLY A 37 -75.93 61.93 -37.09
C GLY A 37 -77.17 62.77 -37.42
N ASP A 38 -77.80 62.53 -38.56
CA ASP A 38 -79.04 63.20 -38.95
C ASP A 38 -80.25 62.64 -38.20
N GLU A 39 -80.30 61.33 -37.96
CA GLU A 39 -81.30 60.69 -37.07
C GLU A 39 -81.21 61.24 -35.65
N PHE A 40 -80.00 61.32 -35.10
CA PHE A 40 -79.74 61.88 -33.77
C PHE A 40 -80.19 63.34 -33.65
N PHE A 41 -80.02 64.13 -34.72
CA PHE A 41 -80.53 65.50 -34.76
C PHE A 41 -82.06 65.55 -34.84
N ALA A 42 -82.70 64.63 -35.57
CA ALA A 42 -84.16 64.57 -35.68
C ALA A 42 -84.82 64.28 -34.31
N GLU A 43 -84.26 63.35 -33.54
CA GLU A 43 -84.82 62.93 -32.26
C GLU A 43 -84.49 63.86 -31.10
N LEU A 44 -83.21 64.22 -30.94
CA LEU A 44 -82.70 64.92 -29.76
C LEU A 44 -82.36 66.39 -30.01
N ARG A 45 -82.51 66.87 -31.25
CA ARG A 45 -82.19 68.25 -31.68
C ARG A 45 -80.74 68.66 -31.38
N ARG A 46 -79.83 67.70 -31.25
CA ARG A 46 -78.39 67.92 -31.05
C ARG A 46 -77.64 67.65 -32.34
N LYS A 47 -76.91 68.63 -32.88
CA LYS A 47 -76.17 68.46 -34.14
C LYS A 47 -74.78 67.88 -33.86
N THR A 48 -74.43 66.83 -34.59
CA THR A 48 -73.09 66.27 -34.69
C THR A 48 -72.51 66.58 -36.07
N TYR A 49 -71.19 66.68 -36.16
CA TYR A 49 -70.49 66.98 -37.41
C TYR A 49 -69.46 65.90 -37.68
N THR A 50 -69.63 65.19 -38.79
CA THR A 50 -68.65 64.23 -39.28
C THR A 50 -67.78 64.91 -40.32
N THR A 51 -66.50 65.12 -40.01
CA THR A 51 -65.57 65.83 -40.90
C THR A 51 -64.62 64.85 -41.60
N PRO A 52 -64.05 65.21 -42.76
CA PRO A 52 -62.98 64.42 -43.37
C PRO A 52 -61.77 64.22 -42.46
N THR A 53 -61.51 65.14 -41.54
CA THR A 53 -60.45 65.01 -40.52
C THR A 53 -60.73 63.86 -39.56
N SER A 54 -61.97 63.76 -39.05
CA SER A 54 -62.41 62.64 -38.19
C SER A 54 -62.28 61.28 -38.89
N TYR A 55 -62.48 61.24 -40.21
CA TYR A 55 -62.24 60.03 -41.01
C TYR A 55 -60.76 59.65 -41.09
N LEU A 56 -59.86 60.62 -41.28
CA LEU A 56 -58.42 60.35 -41.26
C LEU A 56 -57.94 59.91 -39.87
N GLU A 57 -58.50 60.46 -38.80
CA GLU A 57 -58.25 60.02 -37.42
C GLU A 57 -58.67 58.56 -37.19
N LEU A 58 -59.83 58.14 -37.72
CA LEU A 58 -60.26 56.74 -37.69
C LEU A 58 -59.23 55.81 -38.37
N LEU A 59 -58.76 56.19 -39.56
CA LEU A 59 -57.76 55.40 -40.30
C LEU A 59 -56.43 55.32 -39.53
N ASN A 60 -55.97 56.43 -38.95
CA ASN A 60 -54.78 56.46 -38.10
C ASN A 60 -54.94 55.59 -36.85
N LEU A 61 -56.08 55.68 -36.16
CA LEU A 61 -56.36 54.87 -34.98
C LEU A 61 -56.34 53.38 -35.30
N TYR A 62 -57.01 52.98 -36.39
CA TYR A 62 -57.00 51.59 -36.84
C TYR A 62 -55.57 51.10 -37.13
N ALA A 63 -54.78 51.89 -37.87
CA ALA A 63 -53.39 51.56 -38.17
C ALA A 63 -52.54 51.39 -36.89
N SER A 64 -52.69 52.29 -35.92
CA SER A 64 -52.00 52.23 -34.63
C SER A 64 -52.37 50.96 -33.84
N MET A 65 -53.68 50.70 -33.69
CA MET A 65 -54.17 49.52 -32.97
C MET A 65 -53.74 48.21 -33.65
N LEU A 66 -53.75 48.17 -34.98
CA LEU A 66 -53.26 47.01 -35.73
C LEU A 66 -51.78 46.75 -35.46
N GLY A 67 -50.97 47.80 -35.41
CA GLY A 67 -49.55 47.73 -35.06
C GLY A 67 -49.33 47.15 -33.66
N GLU A 68 -49.99 47.72 -32.65
CA GLU A 68 -49.89 47.25 -31.25
C GLU A 68 -50.33 45.79 -31.11
N GLN A 69 -51.43 45.42 -31.75
CA GLN A 69 -51.95 44.06 -31.65
C GLN A 69 -51.04 43.05 -32.35
N ARG A 70 -50.49 43.40 -33.52
CA ARG A 70 -49.49 42.57 -34.22
C ARG A 70 -48.23 42.39 -33.40
N GLU A 71 -47.73 43.45 -32.77
CA GLU A 71 -46.57 43.37 -31.90
C GLU A 71 -46.84 42.47 -30.69
N SER A 72 -48.01 42.62 -30.05
CA SER A 72 -48.41 41.75 -28.95
C SER A 72 -48.49 40.27 -29.35
N VAL A 73 -49.03 39.97 -30.53
CA VAL A 73 -49.12 38.59 -31.02
C VAL A 73 -47.73 38.06 -31.39
N SER A 74 -46.90 38.87 -32.04
CA SER A 74 -45.52 38.52 -32.39
C SER A 74 -44.69 38.18 -31.15
N ARG A 75 -44.81 38.97 -30.08
CA ARG A 75 -44.17 38.68 -28.77
C ARG A 75 -44.60 37.32 -28.21
N LYS A 76 -45.91 37.01 -28.26
CA LYS A 76 -46.44 35.70 -27.81
C LYS A 76 -45.91 34.56 -28.67
N ILE A 77 -45.89 34.70 -29.99
CA ILE A 77 -45.36 33.69 -30.92
C ILE A 77 -43.87 33.42 -30.61
N SER A 78 -43.07 34.47 -30.44
CA SER A 78 -41.66 34.34 -30.07
C SER A 78 -41.47 33.59 -28.75
N HIS A 79 -42.24 33.97 -27.72
CA HIS A 79 -42.19 33.30 -26.42
C HIS A 79 -42.54 31.81 -26.50
N TYR A 80 -43.64 31.45 -27.16
CA TYR A 80 -44.05 30.05 -27.30
C TYR A 80 -43.10 29.25 -28.19
N SER A 81 -42.59 29.84 -29.28
CA SER A 81 -41.58 29.21 -30.13
C SER A 81 -40.31 28.88 -29.34
N GLY A 82 -39.83 29.82 -28.52
CA GLY A 82 -38.71 29.58 -27.60
C GLY A 82 -39.00 28.45 -26.61
N GLY A 83 -40.20 28.42 -26.02
CA GLY A 83 -40.62 27.35 -25.12
C GLY A 83 -40.68 25.97 -25.79
N VAL A 84 -41.24 25.89 -27.00
CA VAL A 84 -41.30 24.65 -27.79
C VAL A 84 -39.90 24.16 -28.12
N ASN A 85 -39.01 25.04 -28.57
CA ASN A 85 -37.61 24.68 -28.84
C ASN A 85 -36.93 24.12 -27.59
N LYS A 86 -37.15 24.74 -26.43
CA LYS A 86 -36.58 24.26 -25.16
C LYS A 86 -37.12 22.88 -24.76
N LEU A 87 -38.40 22.61 -25.01
CA LEU A 87 -38.98 21.29 -24.77
C LEU A 87 -38.38 20.23 -25.69
N VAL A 88 -38.18 20.56 -26.98
CA VAL A 88 -37.54 19.66 -27.95
C VAL A 88 -36.10 19.34 -27.54
N GLU A 89 -35.32 20.36 -27.16
CA GLU A 89 -33.96 20.16 -26.65
C GLU A 89 -33.94 19.26 -25.41
N THR A 90 -34.84 19.51 -24.46
CA THR A 90 -34.90 18.74 -23.21
C THR A 90 -35.28 17.29 -23.47
N ASN A 91 -36.23 17.04 -24.38
CA ASN A 91 -36.59 15.68 -24.79
C ASN A 91 -35.40 14.94 -25.43
N ALA A 92 -34.63 15.61 -26.28
CA ALA A 92 -33.42 15.02 -26.86
C ALA A 92 -32.39 14.64 -25.79
N VAL A 93 -32.18 15.49 -24.77
CA VAL A 93 -31.31 15.18 -23.63
C VAL A 93 -31.83 13.98 -22.85
N VAL A 94 -33.13 13.95 -22.52
CA VAL A 94 -33.76 12.84 -21.78
C VAL A 94 -33.63 11.52 -22.56
N ASP A 95 -33.82 11.54 -23.87
CA ASP A 95 -33.69 10.33 -24.69
C ASP A 95 -32.24 9.83 -24.77
N ASN A 96 -31.25 10.72 -24.75
CA ASN A 96 -29.85 10.31 -24.62
C ASN A 96 -29.57 9.71 -23.24
N MET A 97 -30.03 10.34 -22.15
CA MET A 97 -29.87 9.80 -20.80
C MET A 97 -30.51 8.41 -20.66
N LYS A 98 -31.67 8.17 -21.29
CA LYS A 98 -32.29 6.82 -21.31
C LYS A 98 -31.42 5.79 -22.01
N LYS A 99 -30.78 6.15 -23.14
CA LYS A 99 -29.86 5.24 -23.85
C LYS A 99 -28.65 4.90 -22.99
N GLU A 100 -28.01 5.92 -22.40
CA GLU A 100 -26.88 5.72 -21.49
C GLU A 100 -27.26 4.79 -20.33
N LEU A 101 -28.46 4.96 -19.74
CA LEU A 101 -28.94 4.13 -18.64
C LEU A 101 -29.12 2.66 -19.07
N ILE A 102 -29.65 2.41 -20.26
CA ILE A 102 -29.79 1.07 -20.84
C ILE A 102 -28.41 0.43 -21.08
N GLU A 103 -27.43 1.20 -21.55
CA GLU A 103 -26.05 0.73 -21.78
C GLU A 103 -25.28 0.46 -20.48
N LEU A 104 -25.50 1.28 -19.44
CA LEU A 104 -24.86 1.15 -18.13
C LEU A 104 -25.46 0.02 -17.28
N GLN A 105 -26.74 -0.31 -17.47
CA GLN A 105 -27.43 -1.37 -16.73
C GLN A 105 -26.69 -2.73 -16.76
N PRO A 106 -26.31 -3.31 -17.92
CA PRO A 106 -25.59 -4.58 -17.96
C PRO A 106 -24.18 -4.49 -17.37
N VAL A 107 -23.48 -3.35 -17.55
CA VAL A 107 -22.15 -3.12 -16.96
C VAL A 107 -22.23 -3.16 -15.44
N LEU A 108 -23.26 -2.52 -14.86
CA LEU A 108 -23.47 -2.52 -13.41
C LEU A 108 -23.77 -3.93 -12.88
N VAL A 109 -24.61 -4.69 -13.58
CA VAL A 109 -24.92 -6.09 -13.20
C VAL A 109 -23.67 -6.96 -13.25
N GLN A 110 -22.85 -6.82 -14.30
CA GLN A 110 -21.61 -7.56 -14.43
C GLN A 110 -20.60 -7.18 -13.34
N ALA A 111 -20.40 -5.88 -13.10
CA ALA A 111 -19.52 -5.39 -12.03
C ALA A 111 -19.97 -5.87 -10.64
N ALA A 112 -21.27 -5.88 -10.36
CA ALA A 112 -21.82 -6.42 -9.11
C ALA A 112 -21.54 -7.93 -8.97
N LYS A 113 -21.69 -8.69 -10.06
CA LYS A 113 -21.38 -10.13 -10.08
C LYS A 113 -19.89 -10.39 -9.84
N ASP A 114 -19.02 -9.63 -10.49
CA ASP A 114 -17.57 -9.79 -10.35
C ASP A 114 -17.09 -9.36 -8.95
N THR A 115 -17.68 -8.31 -8.38
CA THR A 115 -17.43 -7.91 -6.98
C THR A 115 -17.86 -8.99 -6.00
N SER A 116 -19.01 -9.63 -6.23
CA SER A 116 -19.48 -10.72 -5.38
C SER A 116 -18.55 -11.94 -5.42
N LYS A 117 -17.99 -12.28 -6.60
CA LYS A 117 -17.00 -13.36 -6.72
C LYS A 117 -15.71 -13.01 -6.00
N LEU A 118 -15.21 -11.79 -6.19
CA LEU A 118 -13.99 -11.34 -5.53
C LEU A 118 -14.14 -11.36 -4.00
N LEU A 119 -15.31 -11.00 -3.46
CA LEU A 119 -15.59 -11.10 -2.03
C LEU A 119 -15.53 -12.54 -1.52
N GLU A 120 -16.01 -13.51 -2.30
CA GLU A 120 -15.92 -14.93 -1.97
C GLU A 120 -14.48 -15.43 -1.98
N GLU A 121 -13.70 -15.06 -3.00
CA GLU A 121 -12.26 -15.39 -3.09
C GLU A 121 -11.47 -14.79 -1.91
N VAL A 122 -11.71 -13.51 -1.59
CA VAL A 122 -11.07 -12.85 -0.44
C VAL A 122 -11.43 -13.52 0.88
N ALA A 123 -12.66 -14.01 1.05
CA ALA A 123 -13.06 -14.73 2.25
C ALA A 123 -12.30 -16.07 2.40
N VAL A 124 -12.10 -16.79 1.29
CA VAL A 124 -11.31 -18.03 1.27
C VAL A 124 -9.84 -17.74 1.57
N ASP A 125 -9.25 -16.72 0.93
CA ASP A 125 -7.86 -16.34 1.13
C ASP A 125 -7.60 -15.86 2.56
N GLN A 126 -8.54 -15.12 3.16
CA GLN A 126 -8.47 -14.70 4.55
C GLN A 126 -8.47 -15.90 5.50
N ALA A 127 -9.35 -16.89 5.27
CA ALA A 127 -9.39 -18.11 6.07
C ALA A 127 -8.07 -18.90 5.99
N ASN A 128 -7.51 -19.03 4.78
CA ASN A 128 -6.22 -19.69 4.56
C ASN A 128 -5.07 -18.92 5.24
N ALA A 129 -5.04 -17.60 5.13
CA ALA A 129 -4.03 -16.75 5.75
C ALA A 129 -4.08 -16.84 7.28
N ASP A 130 -5.27 -16.89 7.87
CA ASP A 130 -5.44 -17.06 9.31
C ASP A 130 -4.97 -18.44 9.79
N GLU A 131 -5.20 -19.52 9.02
CA GLU A 131 -4.67 -20.85 9.35
C GLU A 131 -3.13 -20.86 9.32
N VAL A 132 -2.53 -20.30 8.28
CA VAL A 132 -1.07 -20.20 8.15
C VAL A 132 -0.49 -19.36 9.30
N LYS A 133 -1.12 -18.23 9.64
CA LYS A 133 -0.71 -17.38 10.75
C LYS A 133 -0.72 -18.14 12.08
N GLN A 134 -1.76 -18.94 12.34
CA GLN A 134 -1.81 -19.77 13.55
C GLN A 134 -0.71 -20.82 13.58
N ARG A 135 -0.40 -21.43 12.43
CA ARG A 135 0.67 -22.43 12.32
C ARG A 135 2.05 -21.81 12.59
N VAL A 136 2.35 -20.71 11.92
CA VAL A 136 3.62 -19.99 12.08
C VAL A 136 3.80 -19.48 13.50
N SER A 137 2.74 -18.95 14.12
CA SER A 137 2.81 -18.49 15.52
C SER A 137 3.14 -19.62 16.50
N LYS A 138 2.63 -20.84 16.28
CA LYS A 138 2.98 -22.01 17.11
C LYS A 138 4.43 -22.45 16.88
N GLU A 139 4.87 -22.47 15.63
CA GLU A 139 6.25 -22.84 15.28
C GLU A 139 7.25 -21.81 15.84
N GLU A 140 6.95 -20.52 15.75
CA GLU A 140 7.80 -19.44 16.27
C GLU A 140 8.02 -19.58 17.79
N LEU A 141 6.97 -19.90 18.56
CA LEU A 141 7.09 -20.17 19.99
C LEU A 141 7.99 -21.39 20.28
N ALA A 142 7.81 -22.49 19.54
CA ALA A 142 8.61 -23.70 19.72
C ALA A 142 10.09 -23.47 19.37
N VAL A 143 10.36 -22.79 18.25
CA VAL A 143 11.72 -22.43 17.83
C VAL A 143 12.36 -21.46 18.81
N GLY A 144 11.59 -20.50 19.34
CA GLY A 144 12.07 -19.56 20.34
C GLY A 144 12.58 -20.23 21.63
N GLU A 145 11.88 -21.26 22.12
CA GLU A 145 12.32 -22.03 23.29
C GLU A 145 13.57 -22.87 23.00
N ILE A 146 13.61 -23.58 21.87
CA ILE A 146 14.80 -24.35 21.45
C ILE A 146 16.01 -23.43 21.27
N ALA A 147 15.82 -22.24 20.70
CA ALA A 147 16.89 -21.27 20.52
C ALA A 147 17.44 -20.77 21.86
N LYS A 148 16.58 -20.51 22.85
CA LYS A 148 17.03 -20.16 24.21
C LYS A 148 17.81 -21.29 24.87
N GLU A 149 17.34 -22.52 24.77
CA GLU A 149 18.04 -23.69 25.32
C GLU A 149 19.41 -23.88 24.67
N ALA A 150 19.48 -23.84 23.34
CA ALA A 150 20.73 -23.94 22.61
C ALA A 150 21.71 -22.81 22.95
N GLN A 151 21.20 -21.58 23.12
CA GLN A 151 22.01 -20.43 23.54
C GLN A 151 22.54 -20.59 24.96
N ALA A 152 21.75 -21.15 25.88
CA ALA A 152 22.20 -21.43 27.25
C ALA A 152 23.31 -22.49 27.26
N ILE A 153 23.14 -23.60 26.53
CA ILE A 153 24.15 -24.66 26.41
C ILE A 153 25.43 -24.11 25.77
N ALA A 154 25.31 -23.32 24.71
CA ALA A 154 26.47 -22.69 24.06
C ALA A 154 27.20 -21.73 24.98
N ALA A 155 26.48 -20.97 25.81
CA ALA A 155 27.07 -20.07 26.79
C ALA A 155 27.81 -20.82 27.91
N ASP A 156 27.23 -21.91 28.42
CA ASP A 156 27.88 -22.76 29.42
C ASP A 156 29.14 -23.43 28.86
N ALA A 157 29.05 -24.04 27.67
CA ALA A 157 30.20 -24.67 27.02
C ALA A 157 31.32 -23.65 26.74
N LYS A 158 30.96 -22.42 26.35
CA LYS A 158 31.93 -21.34 26.14
C LYS A 158 32.60 -20.90 27.45
N ARG A 159 31.85 -20.81 28.55
CA ARG A 159 32.42 -20.50 29.87
C ARG A 159 33.46 -21.54 30.29
N ASP A 160 33.11 -22.81 30.19
CA ASP A 160 34.01 -23.90 30.59
C ASP A 160 35.26 -23.95 29.69
N LEU A 161 35.11 -23.63 28.39
CA LEU A 161 36.24 -23.47 27.48
C LEU A 161 37.12 -22.28 27.88
N ASP A 162 36.54 -21.11 28.12
CA ASP A 162 37.27 -19.90 28.49
C ASP A 162 38.02 -20.06 29.84
N GLU A 163 37.53 -20.92 30.74
CA GLU A 163 38.23 -21.28 31.99
C GLU A 163 39.42 -22.25 31.75
N ALA A 164 39.25 -23.23 30.85
CA ALA A 164 40.28 -24.24 30.59
C ALA A 164 41.42 -23.76 29.67
N MET A 165 41.12 -22.90 28.69
CA MET A 165 42.09 -22.45 27.69
C MET A 165 43.32 -21.72 28.26
N PRO A 166 43.21 -20.84 29.28
CA PRO A 166 44.37 -20.18 29.89
C PRO A 166 45.37 -21.17 30.49
N ALA A 167 44.89 -22.17 31.23
CA ALA A 167 45.73 -23.20 31.83
C ALA A 167 46.40 -24.08 30.76
N TYR A 168 45.68 -24.36 29.68
CA TYR A 168 46.20 -25.10 28.53
C TYR A 168 47.31 -24.32 27.81
N TYR A 169 47.09 -23.06 27.45
CA TYR A 169 48.11 -22.24 26.79
C TYR A 169 49.34 -22.03 27.66
N ALA A 170 49.16 -21.79 28.97
CA ALA A 170 50.26 -21.74 29.92
C ALA A 170 51.09 -23.04 29.92
N SER A 171 50.43 -24.20 29.82
CA SER A 171 51.10 -25.49 29.75
C SER A 171 51.86 -25.70 28.43
N VAL A 172 51.30 -25.25 27.30
CA VAL A 172 51.96 -25.30 25.98
C VAL A 172 53.18 -24.39 25.94
N ASP A 173 53.09 -23.19 26.51
CA ASP A 173 54.21 -22.25 26.56
C ASP A 173 55.31 -22.74 27.52
N ALA A 174 54.94 -23.33 28.65
CA ALA A 174 55.89 -23.99 29.55
C ALA A 174 56.64 -25.14 28.82
N LEU A 175 55.94 -25.97 28.04
CA LEU A 175 56.57 -27.05 27.27
C LEU A 175 57.54 -26.51 26.20
N LYS A 176 57.25 -25.37 25.57
CA LYS A 176 58.15 -24.71 24.61
C LYS A 176 59.38 -24.10 25.27
N SER A 177 59.29 -23.74 26.55
CA SER A 177 60.41 -23.18 27.32
C SER A 177 61.45 -24.23 27.76
N LEU A 178 61.10 -25.52 27.70
CA LEU A 178 61.96 -26.64 28.12
C LEU A 178 63.09 -26.87 27.11
N ASN A 179 64.33 -26.87 27.58
CA ASN A 179 65.50 -27.09 26.73
C ASN A 179 66.03 -28.52 26.86
N LYS A 180 66.78 -28.96 25.84
CA LYS A 180 67.41 -30.29 25.80
C LYS A 180 68.40 -30.51 26.95
N ASN A 181 68.97 -29.43 27.49
CA ASN A 181 69.88 -29.50 28.64
C ASN A 181 69.13 -29.91 29.91
N ASP A 182 67.97 -29.30 30.18
CA ASP A 182 67.13 -29.59 31.35
C ASP A 182 66.70 -31.06 31.37
N VAL A 183 66.33 -31.62 30.21
CA VAL A 183 66.00 -33.06 30.06
C VAL A 183 67.20 -33.96 30.36
N ASN A 184 68.40 -33.55 29.96
CA ASN A 184 69.63 -34.31 30.22
C ASN A 184 70.03 -34.29 31.71
N GLU A 185 69.75 -33.20 32.43
CA GLU A 185 69.98 -33.10 33.87
C GLU A 185 69.07 -34.08 34.64
N VAL A 186 67.78 -34.10 34.31
CA VAL A 186 66.82 -35.04 34.92
C VAL A 186 67.19 -36.51 34.62
N LYS A 187 67.68 -36.78 33.40
CA LYS A 187 68.18 -38.11 32.99
C LYS A 187 69.43 -38.56 33.77
N ALA A 188 70.25 -37.63 34.23
CA ALA A 188 71.50 -37.89 34.94
C ALA A 188 71.29 -38.29 36.42
N TYR A 189 70.08 -38.14 36.96
CA TYR A 189 69.78 -38.58 38.32
C TYR A 189 69.98 -40.09 38.49
N LYS A 190 70.79 -40.46 39.49
CA LYS A 190 71.01 -41.85 39.93
C LYS A 190 69.83 -42.37 40.75
N GLN A 191 69.21 -41.48 41.53
CA GLN A 191 67.97 -41.71 42.27
C GLN A 191 67.12 -40.44 42.17
N PRO A 192 66.09 -40.40 41.32
CA PRO A 192 65.24 -39.21 41.14
C PRO A 192 64.31 -38.96 42.35
N PRO A 193 63.96 -37.69 42.63
CA PRO A 193 62.91 -37.35 43.60
C PRO A 193 61.56 -37.96 43.23
N GLU A 194 60.76 -38.36 44.22
CA GLU A 194 59.47 -39.04 44.03
C GLU A 194 58.50 -38.26 43.12
N LEU A 195 58.44 -36.94 43.27
CA LEU A 195 57.59 -36.07 42.43
C LEU A 195 58.02 -36.07 40.94
N VAL A 196 59.32 -36.18 40.66
CA VAL A 196 59.87 -36.25 39.30
C VAL A 196 59.62 -37.62 38.67
N VAL A 197 59.61 -38.68 39.48
CA VAL A 197 59.21 -40.02 39.03
C VAL A 197 57.73 -40.04 38.65
N MET A 198 56.87 -39.44 39.47
CA MET A 198 55.43 -39.39 39.22
C MET A 198 55.06 -38.63 37.93
N THR A 199 55.72 -37.50 37.63
CA THR A 199 55.49 -36.76 36.36
C THR A 199 55.88 -37.57 35.14
N LEU A 200 57.04 -38.25 35.20
CA LEU A 200 57.54 -39.06 34.08
C LEU A 200 56.77 -40.37 33.89
N GLU A 201 56.26 -40.97 34.97
CA GLU A 201 55.30 -42.08 34.89
C GLU A 201 54.02 -41.68 34.15
N CYS A 202 53.48 -40.49 34.43
CA CYS A 202 52.31 -39.95 33.72
C CYS A 202 52.59 -39.77 32.22
N ILE A 203 53.77 -39.26 31.85
CA ILE A 203 54.20 -39.11 30.46
C ILE A 203 54.35 -40.49 29.78
N CYS A 204 54.91 -41.49 30.48
CA CYS A 204 55.04 -42.85 29.94
C CYS A 204 53.66 -43.49 29.68
N ILE A 205 52.69 -43.29 30.57
CA ILE A 205 51.31 -43.76 30.41
C ILE A 205 50.62 -43.08 29.20
N LEU A 206 50.83 -41.78 29.00
CA LEU A 206 50.31 -41.04 27.84
C LEU A 206 50.91 -41.55 26.52
N MET A 207 52.22 -41.84 26.52
CA MET A 207 52.97 -42.37 25.37
C MET A 207 52.80 -43.88 25.16
N GLY A 208 52.09 -44.59 26.03
CA GLY A 208 51.81 -46.03 25.90
C GLY A 208 52.98 -46.94 26.26
N VAL A 209 53.94 -46.43 27.02
CA VAL A 209 55.14 -47.13 27.52
C VAL A 209 54.89 -47.55 28.97
N LYS A 210 55.54 -48.60 29.49
CA LYS A 210 55.29 -49.02 30.87
C LYS A 210 55.79 -47.93 31.83
N PRO A 211 55.03 -47.63 32.91
CA PRO A 211 55.45 -46.65 33.92
C PRO A 211 56.57 -47.24 34.76
N ASP A 212 57.79 -47.20 34.24
CA ASP A 212 59.02 -47.61 34.93
C ASP A 212 60.13 -46.59 34.64
N TRP A 213 60.95 -46.29 35.65
CA TRP A 213 62.04 -45.32 35.51
C TRP A 213 63.06 -45.72 34.43
N GLY A 214 63.28 -47.02 34.24
CA GLY A 214 64.16 -47.53 33.20
C GLY A 214 63.63 -47.27 31.78
N GLU A 215 62.32 -47.34 31.57
CA GLU A 215 61.67 -47.01 30.30
C GLU A 215 61.53 -45.49 30.10
N ALA A 216 61.24 -44.73 31.16
CA ALA A 216 61.23 -43.27 31.13
C ALA A 216 62.60 -42.70 30.74
N LYS A 217 63.70 -43.28 31.23
CA LYS A 217 65.08 -42.88 30.90
C LYS A 217 65.44 -43.15 29.43
N LYS A 218 64.87 -44.21 28.84
CA LYS A 218 65.01 -44.49 27.40
C LYS A 218 64.22 -43.50 26.56
N LEU A 219 63.01 -43.17 26.99
CA LEU A 219 62.10 -42.24 26.31
C LEU A 219 62.66 -40.80 26.31
N MET A 220 63.21 -40.32 27.42
CA MET A 220 63.96 -39.04 27.49
C MET A 220 65.27 -39.03 26.69
N GLY A 221 65.78 -40.22 26.31
CA GLY A 221 67.00 -40.35 25.52
C GLY A 221 66.79 -40.22 24.02
N ASP A 222 65.55 -40.22 23.55
CA ASP A 222 65.19 -40.01 22.16
C ASP A 222 65.42 -38.54 21.77
N SER A 223 66.12 -38.30 20.65
CA SER A 223 66.36 -36.95 20.14
C SER A 223 65.08 -36.21 19.77
N ALA A 224 64.00 -36.93 19.48
CA ALA A 224 62.69 -36.40 19.13
C ALA A 224 61.71 -36.34 20.33
N PHE A 225 62.17 -36.55 21.58
CA PHE A 225 61.28 -36.60 22.75
C PHE A 225 60.47 -35.32 22.96
N LEU A 226 61.11 -34.14 22.86
CA LEU A 226 60.43 -32.85 23.02
C LEU A 226 59.45 -32.55 21.88
N GLU A 227 59.82 -32.92 20.65
CA GLU A 227 58.97 -32.77 19.46
C GLU A 227 57.71 -33.65 19.59
N LYS A 228 57.86 -34.91 20.03
CA LYS A 228 56.75 -35.83 20.30
C LYS A 228 55.81 -35.35 21.41
N LEU A 229 56.31 -34.60 22.40
CA LEU A 229 55.46 -33.99 23.43
C LEU A 229 54.66 -32.81 22.88
N GLN A 230 55.24 -32.00 21.99
CA GLN A 230 54.57 -30.85 21.38
C GLN A 230 53.54 -31.25 20.32
N GLU A 231 53.82 -32.32 19.57
CA GLU A 231 52.94 -32.85 18.51
C GLU A 231 51.95 -33.91 19.02
N TYR A 232 51.84 -34.11 20.33
CA TYR A 232 50.95 -35.12 20.89
C TYR A 232 49.48 -34.85 20.53
N ASP A 233 48.76 -35.90 20.12
CA ASP A 233 47.34 -35.85 19.81
C ASP A 233 46.51 -35.70 21.11
N LYS A 234 46.28 -34.44 21.47
CA LYS A 234 45.49 -34.01 22.62
C LYS A 234 43.98 -34.22 22.47
N ASP A 235 43.49 -34.34 21.23
CA ASP A 235 42.06 -34.40 20.94
C ASP A 235 41.54 -35.86 21.02
N ASN A 236 42.44 -36.85 20.93
CA ASN A 236 42.07 -38.27 20.88
C ASN A 236 42.80 -39.15 21.95
N ILE A 237 42.69 -38.76 23.22
CA ILE A 237 43.25 -39.55 24.33
C ILE A 237 42.26 -40.65 24.74
N ALA A 238 42.69 -41.91 24.66
CA ALA A 238 41.85 -43.03 25.08
C ALA A 238 41.44 -42.94 26.56
N GLU A 239 40.16 -43.16 26.87
CA GLU A 239 39.58 -43.01 28.22
C GLU A 239 40.29 -43.89 29.28
N LYS A 240 40.85 -45.03 28.86
CA LYS A 240 41.66 -45.93 29.70
C LYS A 240 42.94 -45.25 30.20
N LYS A 241 43.58 -44.40 29.39
CA LYS A 241 44.77 -43.61 29.77
C LYS A 241 44.38 -42.49 30.74
N ILE A 242 43.27 -41.79 30.48
CA ILE A 242 42.75 -40.74 31.36
C ILE A 242 42.46 -41.31 32.77
N LYS A 243 41.76 -42.44 32.85
CA LYS A 243 41.47 -43.12 34.13
C LYS A 243 42.73 -43.53 34.90
N ALA A 244 43.78 -43.97 34.20
CA ALA A 244 45.06 -44.33 34.82
C ALA A 244 45.78 -43.11 35.41
N ILE A 245 45.69 -41.94 34.76
CA ILE A 245 46.33 -40.70 35.19
C ILE A 245 45.51 -39.97 36.26
N GLN A 246 44.19 -40.19 36.32
CA GLN A 246 43.30 -39.59 37.32
C GLN A 246 43.76 -39.80 38.78
N LYS A 247 44.41 -40.94 39.06
CA LYS A 247 44.97 -41.24 40.39
C LYS A 247 46.11 -40.28 40.77
N TYR A 248 46.88 -39.83 39.79
CA TYR A 248 47.99 -38.90 39.97
C TYR A 248 47.51 -37.44 40.03
N ILE A 249 46.51 -37.07 39.22
CA ILE A 249 45.89 -35.72 39.21
C ILE A 249 45.21 -35.41 40.55
N LYS A 250 44.62 -36.41 41.22
CA LYS A 250 43.94 -36.24 42.52
C LYS A 250 44.90 -36.18 43.72
N ASN A 251 46.20 -36.37 43.52
CA ASN A 251 47.18 -36.32 44.61
C ASN A 251 47.53 -34.85 44.92
N GLU A 252 47.23 -34.39 46.14
CA GLU A 252 47.43 -32.99 46.57
C GLU A 252 48.90 -32.53 46.52
N GLN A 253 49.86 -33.45 46.47
CA GLN A 253 51.29 -33.14 46.33
C GLN A 253 51.73 -32.86 44.89
N PHE A 254 50.88 -33.16 43.89
CA PHE A 254 51.16 -33.04 42.45
C PHE A 254 50.62 -31.72 41.89
N MET A 255 51.11 -30.59 42.40
CA MET A 255 50.82 -29.24 41.90
C MET A 255 52.03 -28.64 41.18
N PRO A 256 51.85 -27.81 40.14
CA PRO A 256 52.96 -27.17 39.42
C PRO A 256 53.96 -26.46 40.34
N ASP A 257 53.47 -25.78 41.38
CA ASP A 257 54.28 -25.00 42.33
C ASP A 257 55.10 -25.86 43.31
N THR A 258 54.67 -27.10 43.59
CA THR A 258 55.41 -28.03 44.46
C THR A 258 56.43 -28.85 43.67
N VAL A 259 56.11 -29.19 42.42
CA VAL A 259 57.02 -29.92 41.51
C VAL A 259 58.12 -29.00 40.99
N GLY A 260 57.84 -27.72 40.73
CA GLY A 260 58.85 -26.74 40.31
C GLY A 260 59.90 -26.38 41.37
N LYS A 261 59.78 -26.86 42.62
CA LYS A 261 60.76 -26.63 43.70
C LYS A 261 61.83 -27.74 43.80
N VAL A 262 61.60 -28.87 43.13
CA VAL A 262 62.47 -30.08 43.21
C VAL A 262 63.28 -30.31 41.93
N SER A 263 63.21 -29.37 40.99
CA SER A 263 63.90 -29.30 39.70
C SER A 263 64.32 -27.86 39.45
#